data_AF-A0A5B2VLK8-F1
#
_entry.id   AF-A0A5B2VLK8-F1
#
_cell.length_a   1.000
_cell.length_b   1.000
_cell.length_c   1.000
_cell.angle_alpha   90.00
_cell.angle_beta   90.00
_cell.angle_gamma   90.00
#
_symmetry.space_group_name_H-M   'P 1'
#
loop_
_entity.id
_entity.type
_entity.pdbx_description
1 polymer ?
#
loop_
_entity_poly.entity_id
_entity_poly.type
_entity_poly.pdbx_seq_one_letter_code
_entity_poly.pdbx_strand_id
1 'polypeptide(L)'
;MDSVKLAEFLFTRIRQTIVQKRYIKEVKIGYSYGESYGNTYITVTYSLLANDDFRKLPLLDQHTMFQGSTHYIYSLSSNAQRYERYKINRIIAFKNIYESVTAYATLQLEANLLPDTAIKIDSIHLWPNVNYAEKYLSELVDRQHFYPHIDEMGTNIWQWEPLHQLALESKKELLGERRFISDLEIFESCGFSTTTTRRYIIHSRIPIKVKGLKIINLVLISVPALLHALKTNNSPDGYSFHFPGLIEYLYNNYLPDEKATIIQQKVAAYLRDFIIQIGDLIELNDNRVVQVVSVNMDAAYLIHVTYSILKSDLQLGDRTRTVNISYISSVLKAADFKEYLHNNSIKRLSLLKRWMEKRKMKVVKQQFIPDVR
;
A
#
# COMPACT_ATOMS: atom_id res chain seq x y z
N MET A 1 -3.98 -5.48 -44.32
CA MET A 1 -5.35 -6.00 -44.53
C MET A 1 -6.32 -5.55 -43.43
N ASP A 2 -5.93 -5.56 -42.16
CA ASP A 2 -6.89 -5.28 -41.07
C ASP A 2 -7.38 -3.82 -40.98
N SER A 3 -6.55 -2.85 -41.40
CA SER A 3 -6.99 -1.44 -41.52
C SER A 3 -8.12 -1.27 -42.53
N VAL A 4 -8.00 -1.92 -43.69
CA VAL A 4 -9.01 -1.89 -44.76
C VAL A 4 -10.31 -2.53 -44.30
N LYS A 5 -10.24 -3.67 -43.61
CA LYS A 5 -11.43 -4.37 -43.10
C LYS A 5 -12.16 -3.61 -42.00
N LEU A 6 -11.42 -2.97 -41.08
CA LEU A 6 -12.02 -2.12 -40.06
C LEU A 6 -12.69 -0.87 -40.67
N ALA A 7 -12.02 -0.24 -41.64
CA ALA A 7 -12.60 0.88 -42.37
C ALA A 7 -13.87 0.46 -43.14
N GLU A 8 -13.82 -0.67 -43.85
CA GLU A 8 -14.96 -1.23 -44.58
C GLU A 8 -16.16 -1.50 -43.65
N PHE A 9 -15.91 -2.12 -42.49
CA PHE A 9 -16.91 -2.34 -41.46
C PHE A 9 -17.57 -1.02 -41.02
N LEU A 10 -16.77 -0.03 -40.58
CA LEU A 10 -17.31 1.23 -40.08
C LEU A 10 -18.01 2.03 -41.19
N PHE A 11 -17.43 2.11 -42.38
CA PHE A 11 -18.00 2.89 -43.49
C PHE A 11 -19.31 2.30 -43.99
N THR A 12 -19.42 0.97 -44.05
CA THR A 12 -20.67 0.31 -44.39
C THR A 12 -21.77 0.66 -43.38
N ARG A 13 -21.46 0.62 -42.08
CA ARG A 13 -22.42 0.95 -41.02
C ARG A 13 -22.80 2.43 -41.01
N ILE A 14 -21.85 3.32 -41.19
CA ILE A 14 -22.10 4.77 -41.29
C ILE A 14 -23.01 5.06 -42.48
N ARG A 15 -22.73 4.49 -43.65
CA ARG A 15 -23.57 4.68 -44.84
C ARG A 15 -25.00 4.21 -44.61
N GLN A 16 -25.19 3.03 -44.03
CA GLN A 16 -26.52 2.53 -43.65
C GLN A 16 -27.23 3.46 -42.65
N THR A 17 -26.48 3.98 -41.67
CA THR A 17 -26.99 4.92 -40.65
C THR A 17 -27.45 6.23 -41.28
N ILE A 18 -26.67 6.78 -42.22
CA ILE A 18 -27.01 8.01 -42.94
C ILE A 18 -28.27 7.83 -43.78
N VAL A 19 -28.42 6.71 -44.49
CA VAL A 19 -29.62 6.41 -45.29
C VAL A 19 -30.88 6.40 -44.41
N GLN A 20 -30.76 5.90 -43.18
CA GLN A 20 -31.88 5.76 -42.24
C GLN A 20 -31.89 6.83 -41.14
N LYS A 21 -31.22 7.97 -41.34
CA LYS A 21 -30.96 8.98 -40.31
C LYS A 21 -32.18 9.47 -39.54
N ARG A 22 -33.37 9.50 -40.18
CA ARG A 22 -34.64 9.91 -39.56
C ARG A 22 -35.09 9.01 -38.41
N TYR A 23 -34.49 7.83 -38.27
CA TYR A 23 -34.83 6.83 -37.25
C TYR A 23 -33.79 6.75 -36.12
N ILE A 24 -32.72 7.52 -36.21
CA ILE A 24 -31.58 7.43 -35.30
C ILE A 24 -31.69 8.51 -34.23
N LYS A 25 -31.53 8.10 -32.97
CA LYS A 25 -31.40 9.00 -31.81
C LYS A 25 -29.95 9.13 -31.36
N GLU A 26 -29.21 8.03 -31.35
CA GLU A 26 -27.80 8.03 -30.92
C GLU A 26 -26.99 7.03 -31.76
N VAL A 27 -25.75 7.42 -32.07
CA VAL A 27 -24.72 6.54 -32.64
C VAL A 27 -23.60 6.41 -31.62
N LYS A 28 -23.23 5.18 -31.27
CA LYS A 28 -22.08 4.90 -30.42
C LYS A 28 -21.06 3.98 -31.09
N ILE A 29 -19.82 4.45 -31.19
CA ILE A 29 -18.67 3.67 -31.65
C ILE A 29 -17.75 3.43 -30.45
N GLY A 30 -17.45 2.17 -30.16
CA GLY A 30 -16.63 1.80 -29.02
C GLY A 30 -15.63 0.70 -29.34
N TYR A 31 -14.83 0.34 -28.35
CA TYR A 31 -13.94 -0.80 -28.44
C TYR A 31 -13.79 -1.50 -27.09
N SER A 32 -13.49 -2.79 -27.11
CA SER A 32 -13.16 -3.57 -25.91
C SER A 32 -12.04 -4.57 -26.18
N TYR A 33 -11.20 -4.80 -25.18
CA TYR A 33 -10.19 -5.84 -25.21
C TYR A 33 -10.80 -7.18 -24.81
N GLY A 34 -10.49 -8.24 -25.56
CA GLY A 34 -10.93 -9.59 -25.28
C GLY A 34 -9.80 -10.59 -25.41
N GLU A 35 -9.93 -11.68 -24.65
CA GLU A 35 -9.05 -12.84 -24.73
C GLU A 35 -9.92 -14.12 -24.75
N SER A 36 -9.60 -15.03 -25.66
CA SER A 36 -10.33 -16.31 -25.79
C SER A 36 -9.40 -17.41 -26.28
N TYR A 37 -9.30 -18.49 -25.50
CA TYR A 37 -8.47 -19.66 -25.80
C TYR A 37 -7.04 -19.30 -26.23
N GLY A 38 -6.43 -18.29 -25.58
CA GLY A 38 -5.06 -17.81 -25.88
C GLY A 38 -4.93 -16.90 -27.11
N ASN A 39 -6.03 -16.52 -27.76
CA ASN A 39 -6.07 -15.45 -28.75
C ASN A 39 -6.47 -14.15 -28.09
N THR A 40 -5.75 -13.07 -28.38
CA THR A 40 -6.09 -11.72 -27.90
C THR A 40 -6.61 -10.90 -29.06
N TYR A 41 -7.64 -10.09 -28.82
CA TYR A 41 -8.31 -9.30 -29.86
C TYR A 41 -8.92 -8.02 -29.29
N ILE A 42 -9.22 -7.09 -30.17
CA ILE A 42 -9.99 -5.89 -29.88
C ILE A 42 -11.29 -5.98 -30.67
N THR A 43 -12.41 -5.92 -29.96
CA THR A 43 -13.73 -5.84 -30.56
C THR A 43 -14.08 -4.38 -30.75
N VAL A 44 -14.21 -3.92 -31.99
CA VAL A 44 -14.77 -2.60 -32.30
C VAL A 44 -16.28 -2.75 -32.45
N THR A 45 -17.04 -1.93 -31.73
CA THR A 45 -18.50 -1.98 -31.73
C THR A 45 -19.08 -0.75 -32.40
N TYR A 46 -20.15 -0.95 -33.17
CA TYR A 46 -20.98 0.10 -33.73
C TYR A 46 -22.43 -0.17 -33.31
N SER A 47 -22.96 0.73 -32.49
CA SER A 47 -24.28 0.59 -31.87
C SER A 47 -25.14 1.82 -32.16
N LEU A 48 -26.44 1.58 -32.29
CA LEU A 48 -27.44 2.60 -32.62
C LEU A 48 -28.54 2.56 -31.58
N LEU A 49 -28.97 3.74 -31.12
CA LEU A 49 -30.22 3.90 -30.41
C LEU A 49 -31.23 4.51 -31.37
N ALA A 50 -32.37 3.84 -31.54
CA ALA A 50 -33.44 4.33 -32.39
C ALA A 50 -34.32 5.36 -31.67
N ASN A 51 -34.94 6.26 -32.44
CA ASN A 51 -35.89 7.24 -31.92
C ASN A 51 -37.34 6.70 -31.89
N ASP A 52 -38.29 7.54 -31.48
CA ASP A 52 -39.69 7.13 -31.36
C ASP A 52 -40.35 6.84 -32.72
N ASP A 53 -39.86 7.44 -33.81
CA ASP A 53 -40.40 7.19 -35.15
C ASP A 53 -40.01 5.82 -35.69
N PHE A 54 -38.85 5.29 -35.29
CA PHE A 54 -38.49 3.91 -35.57
C PHE A 54 -39.42 2.92 -34.87
N ARG A 55 -39.79 3.20 -33.61
CA ARG A 55 -40.65 2.33 -32.80
C ARG A 55 -42.07 2.22 -33.33
N LYS A 56 -42.51 3.20 -34.13
CA LYS A 56 -43.81 3.21 -34.81
C LYS A 56 -43.82 2.35 -36.09
N LEU A 57 -42.66 1.88 -36.56
CA LEU A 57 -42.59 1.02 -37.74
C LEU A 57 -43.11 -0.40 -37.45
N PRO A 58 -43.66 -1.10 -38.46
CA PRO A 58 -43.91 -2.54 -38.37
C PRO A 58 -42.65 -3.31 -37.96
N LEU A 59 -42.82 -4.37 -37.15
CA LEU A 59 -41.71 -5.21 -36.67
C LEU A 59 -40.81 -5.74 -37.80
N LEU A 60 -41.41 -6.10 -38.94
CA LEU A 60 -40.67 -6.59 -40.11
C LEU A 60 -39.73 -5.51 -40.68
N ASP A 61 -40.18 -4.26 -40.72
CA ASP A 61 -39.38 -3.12 -41.18
C ASP A 61 -38.27 -2.79 -40.18
N GLN A 62 -38.55 -2.91 -38.88
CA GLN A 62 -37.53 -2.75 -37.84
C GLN A 62 -36.40 -3.79 -37.97
N HIS A 63 -36.73 -5.05 -38.27
CA HIS A 63 -35.75 -6.13 -38.41
C HIS A 63 -34.94 -6.08 -39.71
N THR A 64 -35.50 -5.48 -40.78
CA THR A 64 -34.80 -5.35 -42.06
C THR A 64 -33.91 -4.11 -42.12
N MET A 65 -34.14 -3.13 -41.23
CA MET A 65 -33.26 -1.98 -41.07
C MET A 65 -31.99 -2.34 -40.26
N PHE A 66 -30.85 -1.79 -40.67
CA PHE A 66 -29.54 -1.96 -40.00
C PHE A 66 -28.98 -3.40 -39.97
N GLN A 67 -29.23 -4.18 -41.02
CA GLN A 67 -28.65 -5.51 -41.19
C GLN A 67 -27.11 -5.49 -41.23
N GLY A 68 -26.50 -6.53 -40.66
CA GLY A 68 -25.05 -6.74 -40.62
C GLY A 68 -24.50 -6.85 -39.20
N SER A 69 -23.22 -7.20 -39.08
CA SER A 69 -22.57 -7.33 -37.78
C SER A 69 -22.54 -5.99 -37.04
N THR A 70 -22.78 -6.02 -35.73
CA THR A 70 -22.59 -4.87 -34.83
C THR A 70 -21.16 -4.69 -34.38
N HIS A 71 -20.28 -5.64 -34.72
CA HIS A 71 -18.92 -5.66 -34.25
C HIS A 71 -17.93 -6.18 -35.30
N TYR A 72 -16.69 -5.71 -35.18
CA TYR A 72 -15.54 -6.18 -35.93
C TYR A 72 -14.44 -6.62 -34.97
N ILE A 73 -13.80 -7.76 -35.26
CA ILE A 73 -12.74 -8.33 -34.43
C ILE A 73 -11.38 -8.00 -35.07
N TYR A 74 -10.61 -7.15 -34.40
CA TYR A 74 -9.22 -6.86 -34.72
C TYR A 74 -8.32 -7.81 -33.94
N SER A 75 -7.72 -8.80 -34.62
CA SER A 75 -6.84 -9.77 -33.96
C SER A 75 -5.53 -9.12 -33.50
N LEU A 76 -5.12 -9.31 -32.24
CA LEU A 76 -3.85 -8.81 -31.70
C LEU A 76 -2.76 -9.89 -31.72
N SER A 77 -3.10 -11.08 -31.25
CA SER A 77 -2.23 -12.26 -31.32
C SER A 77 -3.07 -13.53 -31.41
N SER A 78 -2.49 -14.56 -32.03
CA SER A 78 -3.03 -15.92 -32.00
C SER A 78 -2.09 -16.85 -31.22
N ASN A 79 -2.58 -18.01 -30.78
CA ASN A 79 -1.74 -19.03 -30.12
C ASN A 79 -0.46 -19.40 -30.90
N ALA A 80 -0.47 -19.26 -32.22
CA ALA A 80 0.68 -19.53 -33.10
C ALA A 80 1.76 -18.43 -33.05
N GLN A 81 1.42 -17.23 -32.56
CA GLN A 81 2.29 -16.05 -32.50
C GLN A 81 2.42 -15.59 -31.04
N ARG A 82 3.18 -16.34 -30.22
CA ARG A 82 3.46 -16.02 -28.81
C ARG A 82 4.43 -14.85 -28.59
N TYR A 83 4.70 -14.04 -29.61
CA TYR A 83 5.64 -12.92 -29.48
C TYR A 83 4.91 -11.69 -28.97
N GLU A 84 5.07 -11.38 -27.69
CA GLU A 84 4.48 -10.21 -27.02
C GLU A 84 4.84 -8.87 -27.69
N ARG A 85 6.04 -8.75 -28.28
CA ARG A 85 6.42 -7.58 -29.10
C ARG A 85 5.50 -7.38 -30.32
N TYR A 86 5.04 -8.47 -30.94
CA TYR A 86 4.08 -8.39 -32.03
C TYR A 86 2.73 -7.85 -31.54
N LYS A 87 2.24 -8.34 -30.40
CA LYS A 87 1.01 -7.84 -29.75
C LYS A 87 1.09 -6.34 -29.45
N ILE A 88 2.20 -5.86 -28.89
CA ILE A 88 2.45 -4.44 -28.60
C ILE A 88 2.38 -3.60 -29.88
N ASN A 89 3.09 -4.01 -30.94
CA ASN A 89 3.04 -3.31 -32.23
C ASN A 89 1.62 -3.30 -32.83
N ARG A 90 0.86 -4.39 -32.66
CA ARG A 90 -0.53 -4.49 -33.11
C ARG A 90 -1.46 -3.56 -32.34
N ILE A 91 -1.25 -3.37 -31.04
CA ILE A 91 -2.00 -2.40 -30.23
C ILE A 91 -1.75 -0.97 -30.72
N ILE A 92 -0.49 -0.61 -30.99
CA ILE A 92 -0.15 0.72 -31.53
C ILE A 92 -0.69 0.91 -32.94
N ALA A 93 -0.60 -0.10 -33.80
CA ALA A 93 -1.21 -0.07 -35.12
C ALA A 93 -2.72 0.14 -35.04
N PHE A 94 -3.39 -0.57 -34.13
CA PHE A 94 -4.81 -0.39 -33.88
C PHE A 94 -5.14 1.05 -33.46
N LYS A 95 -4.36 1.65 -32.54
CA LYS A 95 -4.54 3.05 -32.13
C LYS A 95 -4.61 3.99 -33.33
N ASN A 96 -3.59 3.94 -34.19
CA ASN A 96 -3.48 4.84 -35.35
C ASN A 96 -4.61 4.61 -36.37
N ILE A 97 -4.98 3.35 -36.61
CA ILE A 97 -6.09 3.00 -37.51
C ILE A 97 -7.42 3.50 -36.91
N TYR A 98 -7.67 3.20 -35.64
CA TYR A 98 -8.91 3.56 -34.96
C TYR A 98 -9.10 5.08 -34.91
N GLU A 99 -8.08 5.85 -34.52
CA GLU A 99 -8.11 7.32 -34.54
C GLU A 99 -8.41 7.87 -35.94
N SER A 100 -7.74 7.36 -36.97
CA SER A 100 -7.94 7.83 -38.36
C SER A 100 -9.36 7.52 -38.86
N VAL A 101 -9.84 6.29 -38.65
CA VAL A 101 -11.15 5.87 -39.14
C VAL A 101 -12.27 6.51 -38.33
N THR A 102 -12.11 6.67 -37.02
CA THR A 102 -13.12 7.33 -36.18
C THR A 102 -13.19 8.82 -36.42
N ALA A 103 -12.07 9.51 -36.67
CA ALA A 103 -12.10 10.93 -37.07
C ALA A 103 -12.90 11.14 -38.36
N TYR A 104 -12.69 10.28 -39.36
CA TYR A 104 -13.50 10.30 -40.57
C TYR A 104 -14.98 9.96 -40.28
N ALA A 105 -15.23 8.97 -39.42
CA ALA A 105 -16.58 8.59 -39.02
C ALA A 105 -17.33 9.75 -38.37
N THR A 106 -16.70 10.47 -37.44
CA THR A 106 -17.24 11.68 -36.80
C THR A 106 -17.67 12.68 -37.85
N LEU A 107 -16.78 13.04 -38.78
CA LEU A 107 -17.08 14.02 -39.83
C LEU A 107 -18.26 13.59 -40.71
N GLN A 108 -18.31 12.33 -41.12
CA GLN A 108 -19.41 11.83 -41.94
C GLN A 108 -20.75 11.82 -41.19
N LEU A 109 -20.75 11.45 -39.92
CA LEU A 109 -21.96 11.40 -39.10
C LEU A 109 -22.46 12.82 -38.79
N GLU A 110 -21.58 13.72 -38.36
CA GLU A 110 -21.93 15.12 -38.08
C GLU A 110 -22.45 15.86 -39.31
N ALA A 111 -21.88 15.62 -40.49
CA ALA A 111 -22.31 16.29 -41.71
C ALA A 111 -23.66 15.81 -42.25
N ASN A 112 -24.07 14.57 -41.93
CA ASN A 112 -25.20 13.93 -42.60
C ASN A 112 -26.38 13.57 -41.69
N LEU A 113 -26.17 13.41 -40.38
CA LEU A 113 -27.23 13.11 -39.41
C LEU A 113 -28.01 14.36 -39.02
N LEU A 114 -29.13 14.17 -38.31
CA LEU A 114 -29.94 15.28 -37.83
C LEU A 114 -29.23 15.98 -36.66
N PRO A 115 -29.40 17.31 -36.48
CA PRO A 115 -28.67 18.10 -35.47
C PRO A 115 -28.86 17.62 -34.01
N ASP A 116 -29.95 16.91 -33.73
CA ASP A 116 -30.31 16.36 -32.43
C ASP A 116 -29.82 14.91 -32.20
N THR A 117 -29.14 14.32 -33.20
CA THR A 117 -28.59 12.97 -33.08
C THR A 117 -27.32 12.97 -32.24
N ALA A 118 -27.32 12.24 -31.12
CA ALA A 118 -26.14 12.13 -30.26
C ALA A 118 -25.08 11.22 -30.90
N ILE A 119 -23.83 11.68 -30.99
CA ILE A 119 -22.70 10.90 -31.51
C ILE A 119 -21.71 10.70 -30.35
N LYS A 120 -21.47 9.44 -29.96
CA LYS A 120 -20.55 9.06 -28.88
C LYS A 120 -19.47 8.14 -29.41
N ILE A 121 -18.23 8.59 -29.38
CA ILE A 121 -17.09 7.79 -29.86
C ILE A 121 -16.10 7.66 -28.70
N ASP A 122 -15.82 6.42 -28.30
CA ASP A 122 -14.91 6.14 -27.18
C ASP A 122 -13.49 6.55 -27.57
N SER A 123 -12.88 7.44 -26.77
CA SER A 123 -11.49 7.87 -27.02
C SER A 123 -10.51 6.74 -26.72
N ILE A 124 -9.48 6.60 -27.56
CA ILE A 124 -8.40 5.63 -27.35
C ILE A 124 -7.23 6.20 -26.51
N HIS A 125 -7.17 7.52 -26.33
CA HIS A 125 -6.03 8.19 -25.69
C HIS A 125 -5.88 7.91 -24.18
N LEU A 126 -6.93 7.45 -23.53
CA LEU A 126 -6.91 7.05 -22.12
C LEU A 126 -6.87 5.54 -21.93
N TRP A 127 -6.79 4.76 -23.02
CA TRP A 127 -6.77 3.31 -22.92
C TRP A 127 -5.44 2.80 -22.36
N PRO A 128 -5.43 2.10 -21.21
CA PRO A 128 -4.18 1.70 -20.56
C PRO A 128 -3.30 0.82 -21.45
N ASN A 129 -3.89 -0.10 -22.24
CA ASN A 129 -3.13 -0.97 -23.14
C ASN A 129 -2.29 -0.19 -24.15
N VAL A 130 -2.83 0.89 -24.73
CA VAL A 130 -2.09 1.74 -25.66
C VAL A 130 -1.03 2.55 -24.93
N ASN A 131 -1.39 3.19 -23.83
CA ASN A 131 -0.47 4.08 -23.11
C ASN A 131 0.76 3.33 -22.56
N TYR A 132 0.56 2.11 -22.03
CA TYR A 132 1.68 1.28 -21.58
C TYR A 132 2.45 0.64 -22.74
N ALA A 133 1.81 0.36 -23.88
CA ALA A 133 2.51 -0.08 -25.10
C ALA A 133 3.45 1.01 -25.63
N GLU A 134 3.01 2.27 -25.64
CA GLU A 134 3.82 3.42 -26.04
C GLU A 134 5.01 3.62 -25.09
N LYS A 135 4.75 3.56 -23.77
CA LYS A 135 5.80 3.63 -22.75
C LYS A 135 6.85 2.55 -23.00
N TYR A 136 6.42 1.30 -23.15
CA TYR A 136 7.32 0.17 -23.40
C TYR A 136 8.20 0.42 -24.63
N LEU A 137 7.62 0.81 -25.77
CA LEU A 137 8.38 1.07 -26.99
C LEU A 137 9.37 2.23 -26.84
N SER A 138 9.02 3.29 -26.11
CA SER A 138 9.93 4.40 -25.85
C SER A 138 11.15 3.99 -25.03
N GLU A 139 10.96 3.11 -24.04
CA GLU A 139 12.05 2.61 -23.19
C GLU A 139 12.98 1.65 -23.93
N LEU A 140 12.53 1.01 -25.02
CA LEU A 140 13.37 0.16 -25.86
C LEU A 140 14.43 0.93 -26.64
N VAL A 141 14.17 2.19 -26.97
CA VAL A 141 15.09 3.02 -27.75
C VAL A 141 16.34 3.39 -26.94
N ASP A 142 16.21 3.46 -25.61
CA ASP A 142 17.23 3.96 -24.70
C ASP A 142 18.12 2.88 -24.04
N ARG A 143 17.87 1.57 -24.25
CA ARG A 143 18.58 0.49 -23.53
C ARG A 143 19.13 -0.62 -24.44
N GLN A 144 20.46 -0.81 -24.39
CA GLN A 144 21.18 -1.87 -25.14
C GLN A 144 21.08 -3.28 -24.53
N HIS A 145 20.52 -3.46 -23.32
CA HIS A 145 20.48 -4.76 -22.63
C HIS A 145 19.03 -5.10 -22.24
N PHE A 146 18.50 -6.18 -22.82
CA PHE A 146 17.08 -6.54 -22.78
C PHE A 146 16.84 -7.75 -21.87
N TYR A 147 16.07 -7.56 -20.78
CA TYR A 147 15.42 -8.62 -19.99
C TYR A 147 13.91 -8.28 -19.89
N PRO A 148 13.01 -9.25 -19.63
CA PRO A 148 11.61 -9.15 -20.05
C PRO A 148 10.76 -8.28 -19.10
N HIS A 149 10.67 -6.99 -19.40
CA HIS A 149 9.71 -6.03 -18.80
C HIS A 149 8.23 -6.26 -19.21
N ILE A 150 7.95 -7.34 -19.91
CA ILE A 150 6.65 -7.58 -20.56
C ILE A 150 5.59 -8.02 -19.54
N ASP A 151 5.95 -8.85 -18.56
CA ASP A 151 5.04 -9.28 -17.49
C ASP A 151 4.65 -8.10 -16.56
N GLU A 152 5.53 -7.10 -16.46
CA GLU A 152 5.27 -5.86 -15.71
C GLU A 152 4.23 -4.99 -16.43
N MET A 153 4.22 -4.95 -17.76
CA MET A 153 3.22 -4.20 -18.54
C MET A 153 1.81 -4.72 -18.28
N GLY A 154 1.60 -6.03 -18.40
CA GLY A 154 0.29 -6.65 -18.15
C GLY A 154 -0.21 -6.38 -16.73
N THR A 155 0.68 -6.48 -15.74
CA THR A 155 0.31 -6.21 -14.35
C THR A 155 -0.01 -4.74 -14.10
N ASN A 156 0.76 -3.81 -14.69
CA ASN A 156 0.49 -2.38 -14.59
C ASN A 156 -0.84 -1.98 -15.24
N ILE A 157 -1.20 -2.61 -16.37
CA ILE A 157 -2.50 -2.41 -17.03
C ILE A 157 -3.64 -2.87 -16.12
N TRP A 158 -3.51 -4.07 -15.54
CA TRP A 158 -4.54 -4.62 -14.65
C TRP A 158 -4.74 -3.78 -13.38
N GLN A 159 -3.65 -3.18 -12.86
CA GLN A 159 -3.70 -2.31 -11.69
C GLN A 159 -4.17 -0.88 -12.00
N TRP A 160 -4.20 -0.45 -13.26
CA TRP A 160 -4.46 0.96 -13.62
C TRP A 160 -5.84 1.44 -13.17
N GLU A 161 -6.91 0.71 -13.52
CA GLU A 161 -8.29 1.08 -13.20
C GLU A 161 -8.54 1.03 -11.68
N PRO A 162 -8.21 -0.08 -10.97
CA PRO A 162 -8.42 -0.15 -9.52
C PRO A 162 -7.68 0.95 -8.74
N LEU A 163 -6.46 1.32 -9.15
CA LEU A 163 -5.71 2.40 -8.49
C LEU A 163 -6.32 3.78 -8.74
N HIS A 164 -6.79 4.06 -9.96
CA HIS A 164 -7.46 5.33 -10.25
C HIS A 164 -8.80 5.43 -9.52
N GLN A 165 -9.58 4.35 -9.48
CA GLN A 165 -10.82 4.29 -8.72
C GLN A 165 -10.55 4.51 -7.23
N LEU A 166 -9.60 3.77 -6.65
CA LEU A 166 -9.23 3.93 -5.24
C LEU A 166 -8.74 5.35 -4.95
N ALA A 167 -7.97 5.97 -5.84
CA ALA A 167 -7.53 7.35 -5.68
C ALA A 167 -8.68 8.37 -5.72
N LEU A 168 -9.74 8.11 -6.51
CA LEU A 168 -10.94 8.94 -6.51
C LEU A 168 -11.72 8.81 -5.19
N GLU A 169 -11.88 7.59 -4.70
CA GLU A 169 -12.53 7.27 -3.42
C GLU A 169 -11.76 7.90 -2.23
N SER A 170 -10.43 7.85 -2.27
CA SER A 170 -9.53 8.36 -1.22
C SER A 170 -9.54 9.89 -1.08
N LYS A 171 -10.09 10.65 -2.04
CA LYS A 171 -9.96 12.12 -2.07
C LYS A 171 -10.43 12.80 -0.78
N LYS A 172 -11.53 12.33 -0.20
CA LYS A 172 -12.10 12.92 1.03
C LYS A 172 -11.31 12.53 2.27
N GLU A 173 -10.89 11.28 2.36
CA GLU A 173 -10.11 10.76 3.50
C GLU A 173 -8.72 11.39 3.60
N LEU A 174 -8.15 11.76 2.46
CA LEU A 174 -6.84 12.40 2.40
C LEU A 174 -6.87 13.94 2.56
N LEU A 175 -8.03 14.52 2.89
CA LEU A 175 -8.13 15.94 3.21
C LEU A 175 -7.39 16.24 4.51
N GLY A 176 -6.30 17.00 4.42
CA GLY A 176 -5.47 17.38 5.58
C GLY A 176 -4.33 16.42 5.91
N GLU A 177 -4.27 15.24 5.28
CA GLU A 177 -3.13 14.34 5.38
C GLU A 177 -1.89 14.99 4.73
N ARG A 178 -0.74 14.89 5.41
CA ARG A 178 0.55 15.46 4.98
C ARG A 178 1.64 14.40 4.85
N ARG A 179 1.48 13.24 5.50
CA ARG A 179 2.50 12.18 5.53
C ARG A 179 2.21 11.13 4.47
N PHE A 180 2.94 11.24 3.36
CA PHE A 180 2.87 10.30 2.25
C PHE A 180 4.23 9.66 1.99
N ILE A 181 4.22 8.36 1.72
CA ILE A 181 5.36 7.63 1.16
C ILE A 181 5.02 7.22 -0.28
N SER A 182 6.01 7.18 -1.16
CA SER A 182 5.80 6.69 -2.52
C SER A 182 6.04 5.19 -2.67
N ASP A 183 5.36 4.56 -3.63
CA ASP A 183 5.65 3.18 -4.03
C ASP A 183 7.07 2.97 -4.56
N LEU A 184 7.65 3.99 -5.23
CA LEU A 184 9.05 3.98 -5.65
C LEU A 184 10.02 4.02 -4.46
N GLU A 185 9.76 4.85 -3.46
CA GLU A 185 10.61 4.92 -2.27
C GLU A 185 10.57 3.62 -1.46
N ILE A 186 9.41 2.97 -1.38
CA ILE A 186 9.29 1.64 -0.76
C ILE A 186 10.14 0.61 -1.52
N PHE A 187 10.17 0.70 -2.86
CA PHE A 187 11.04 -0.14 -3.67
C PHE A 187 12.52 0.15 -3.42
N GLU A 188 12.93 1.41 -3.44
CA GLU A 188 14.33 1.82 -3.27
C GLU A 188 14.86 1.52 -1.86
N SER A 189 14.04 1.77 -0.83
CA SER A 189 14.47 1.70 0.58
C SER A 189 14.29 0.31 1.19
N CYS A 190 13.31 -0.46 0.69
CA CYS A 190 12.94 -1.74 1.29
C CYS A 190 12.98 -2.92 0.29
N GLY A 191 13.25 -2.68 -0.99
CA GLY A 191 13.38 -3.72 -2.01
C GLY A 191 12.06 -4.33 -2.49
N PHE A 192 10.92 -3.78 -2.10
CA PHE A 192 9.61 -4.33 -2.48
C PHE A 192 9.16 -3.80 -3.84
N SER A 193 8.87 -4.70 -4.78
CA SER A 193 8.45 -4.29 -6.12
C SER A 193 7.22 -3.36 -6.07
N THR A 194 7.21 -2.34 -6.92
CA THR A 194 6.07 -1.41 -7.04
C THR A 194 4.78 -2.16 -7.36
N THR A 195 4.86 -3.19 -8.19
CA THR A 195 3.75 -4.09 -8.52
C THR A 195 3.17 -4.78 -7.29
N THR A 196 4.01 -5.36 -6.43
CA THR A 196 3.59 -6.02 -5.18
C THR A 196 2.97 -5.01 -4.23
N THR A 197 3.63 -3.86 -4.04
CA THR A 197 3.16 -2.77 -3.17
C THR A 197 1.79 -2.26 -3.62
N ARG A 198 1.63 -1.98 -4.92
CA ARG A 198 0.35 -1.56 -5.52
C ARG A 198 -0.74 -2.61 -5.36
N ARG A 199 -0.41 -3.89 -5.53
CA ARG A 199 -1.37 -4.98 -5.29
C ARG A 199 -1.86 -4.95 -3.86
N TYR A 200 -0.96 -4.88 -2.88
CA TYR A 200 -1.31 -4.80 -1.47
C TYR A 200 -2.21 -3.58 -1.17
N ILE A 201 -1.87 -2.41 -1.70
CA ILE A 201 -2.67 -1.18 -1.57
C ILE A 201 -4.11 -1.37 -2.06
N ILE A 202 -4.28 -1.97 -3.25
CA ILE A 202 -5.61 -2.23 -3.84
C ILE A 202 -6.42 -3.16 -2.94
N HIS A 203 -5.83 -4.27 -2.49
CA HIS A 203 -6.55 -5.28 -1.70
C HIS A 203 -6.93 -4.75 -0.32
N SER A 204 -6.00 -4.06 0.35
CA SER A 204 -6.24 -3.46 1.67
C SER A 204 -6.97 -2.11 1.60
N ARG A 205 -7.37 -1.66 0.40
CA ARG A 205 -8.01 -0.37 0.12
C ARG A 205 -7.33 0.81 0.84
N ILE A 206 -6.01 0.84 0.80
CA ILE A 206 -5.22 1.87 1.50
C ILE A 206 -5.43 3.21 0.76
N PRO A 207 -5.75 4.31 1.46
CA PRO A 207 -5.93 5.61 0.83
C PRO A 207 -4.67 6.10 0.10
N ILE A 208 -4.84 6.48 -1.18
CA ILE A 208 -3.75 6.88 -2.08
C ILE A 208 -4.05 8.12 -2.91
N LYS A 209 -2.99 8.73 -3.45
CA LYS A 209 -3.03 9.64 -4.60
C LYS A 209 -2.23 9.04 -5.73
N VAL A 210 -2.80 9.01 -6.94
CA VAL A 210 -2.11 8.56 -8.15
C VAL A 210 -1.60 9.78 -8.91
N LYS A 211 -0.33 9.77 -9.31
CA LYS A 211 0.21 10.73 -10.28
C LYS A 211 0.34 10.07 -11.64
N GLY A 212 -0.23 10.74 -12.64
CA GLY A 212 -0.23 10.31 -14.04
C GLY A 212 -1.58 9.71 -14.42
N LEU A 213 -2.23 10.35 -15.40
CA LEU A 213 -3.55 9.95 -15.89
C LEU A 213 -3.43 8.79 -16.89
N LYS A 214 -2.60 8.95 -17.92
CA LYS A 214 -2.45 7.94 -18.98
C LYS A 214 -1.71 6.68 -18.53
N ILE A 215 -0.69 6.86 -17.69
CA ILE A 215 0.12 5.83 -17.07
C ILE A 215 0.34 6.21 -15.60
N ILE A 216 0.53 5.22 -14.74
CA ILE A 216 0.82 5.46 -13.33
C ILE A 216 2.33 5.68 -13.19
N ASN A 217 2.70 6.94 -12.95
CA ASN A 217 4.09 7.33 -12.72
C ASN A 217 4.49 7.12 -11.26
N LEU A 218 3.58 7.43 -10.33
CA LEU A 218 3.82 7.39 -8.90
C LEU A 218 2.51 7.12 -8.16
N VAL A 219 2.58 6.33 -7.10
CA VAL A 219 1.49 6.19 -6.13
C VAL A 219 1.98 6.76 -4.80
N LEU A 220 1.31 7.80 -4.31
CA LEU A 220 1.53 8.36 -2.98
C LEU A 220 0.56 7.72 -2.00
N ILE A 221 1.08 7.16 -0.92
CA ILE A 221 0.36 6.29 0.01
C ILE A 221 0.33 6.98 1.37
N SER A 222 -0.85 7.09 2.00
CA SER A 222 -0.94 7.62 3.38
C SER A 222 -0.15 6.73 4.33
N VAL A 223 0.84 7.31 5.02
CA VAL A 223 1.70 6.56 5.95
C VAL A 223 0.91 6.01 7.14
N PRO A 224 0.05 6.80 7.83
CA PRO A 224 -0.77 6.27 8.93
C PRO A 224 -1.66 5.11 8.50
N ALA A 225 -2.32 5.21 7.35
CA ALA A 225 -3.22 4.16 6.87
C ALA A 225 -2.45 2.91 6.42
N LEU A 226 -1.30 3.09 5.77
CA LEU A 226 -0.41 1.98 5.41
C LEU A 226 0.07 1.24 6.67
N LEU A 227 0.53 1.97 7.68
CA LEU A 227 0.99 1.38 8.93
C LEU A 227 -0.13 0.60 9.63
N HIS A 228 -1.34 1.15 9.67
CA HIS A 228 -2.51 0.46 10.22
C HIS A 228 -2.82 -0.84 9.45
N ALA A 229 -2.80 -0.79 8.12
CA ALA A 229 -3.02 -1.96 7.28
C ALA A 229 -1.95 -3.05 7.52
N LEU A 230 -0.68 -2.65 7.61
CA LEU A 230 0.45 -3.56 7.87
C LEU A 230 0.33 -4.27 9.22
N LYS A 231 -0.14 -3.56 10.26
CA LYS A 231 -0.31 -4.13 11.61
C LYS A 231 -1.52 -5.04 11.74
N THR A 232 -2.61 -4.70 11.06
CA THR A 232 -3.85 -5.48 11.13
C THR A 232 -3.82 -6.74 10.27
N ASN A 233 -2.85 -6.86 9.36
CA ASN A 233 -2.58 -8.03 8.53
C ASN A 233 -3.84 -8.63 7.88
N ASN A 234 -4.81 -7.77 7.55
CA ASN A 234 -6.08 -8.16 6.97
C ASN A 234 -5.91 -8.33 5.45
N SER A 235 -5.26 -9.43 5.06
CA SER A 235 -5.34 -9.95 3.71
C SER A 235 -6.42 -11.04 3.69
N PRO A 236 -7.61 -10.79 3.09
CA PRO A 236 -8.67 -11.79 3.01
C PRO A 236 -8.26 -13.05 2.22
N ASP A 237 -7.17 -12.97 1.44
CA ASP A 237 -6.73 -14.02 0.52
C ASP A 237 -5.63 -14.94 1.08
N GLY A 238 -5.32 -14.87 2.38
CA GLY A 238 -4.30 -15.71 3.01
C GLY A 238 -2.85 -15.43 2.59
N TYR A 239 -2.63 -14.50 1.65
CA TYR A 239 -1.32 -13.94 1.37
C TYR A 239 -0.94 -12.98 2.51
N SER A 240 -0.15 -13.46 3.46
CA SER A 240 0.53 -12.58 4.40
C SER A 240 1.58 -11.79 3.64
N PHE A 241 1.26 -10.55 3.29
CA PHE A 241 2.25 -9.61 2.80
C PHE A 241 3.11 -9.17 3.99
N HIS A 242 4.06 -10.02 4.36
CA HIS A 242 5.03 -9.65 5.37
C HIS A 242 6.06 -8.74 4.70
N PHE A 243 6.03 -7.47 5.07
CA PHE A 243 7.04 -6.48 4.68
C PHE A 243 8.01 -6.26 5.86
N PRO A 244 8.90 -7.24 6.18
CA PRO A 244 9.83 -7.07 7.30
C PRO A 244 10.71 -5.85 7.04
N GLY A 245 10.76 -4.94 8.01
CA GLY A 245 11.52 -3.69 7.92
C GLY A 245 10.73 -2.47 7.43
N LEU A 246 9.60 -2.63 6.73
CA LEU A 246 8.81 -1.47 6.29
C LEU A 246 8.18 -0.72 7.48
N ILE A 247 7.61 -1.44 8.45
CA ILE A 247 7.05 -0.82 9.66
C ILE A 247 8.12 0.00 10.39
N GLU A 248 9.32 -0.57 10.54
CA GLU A 248 10.44 0.12 11.17
C GLU A 248 10.90 1.34 10.38
N TYR A 249 11.00 1.21 9.05
CA TYR A 249 11.32 2.32 8.15
C TYR A 249 10.30 3.46 8.26
N LEU A 250 8.99 3.16 8.29
CA LEU A 250 7.94 4.16 8.45
C LEU A 250 8.05 4.89 9.79
N TYR A 251 8.31 4.16 10.88
CA TYR A 251 8.51 4.78 12.19
C TYR A 251 9.78 5.64 12.26
N ASN A 252 10.86 5.22 11.60
CA ASN A 252 12.11 5.96 11.61
C ASN A 252 12.03 7.25 10.80
N ASN A 253 11.37 7.23 9.65
CA ASN A 253 11.42 8.34 8.69
C ASN A 253 10.18 9.24 8.72
N TYR A 254 9.01 8.71 9.07
CA TYR A 254 7.74 9.44 8.94
C TYR A 254 7.03 9.67 10.27
N LEU A 255 7.25 8.80 11.26
CA LEU A 255 6.55 8.83 12.56
C LEU A 255 7.53 8.77 13.77
N PRO A 256 8.61 9.58 13.81
CA PRO A 256 9.61 9.50 14.87
C PRO A 256 9.05 9.85 16.26
N ASP A 257 8.12 10.80 16.34
CA ASP A 257 7.49 11.22 17.60
C ASP A 257 6.57 10.13 18.17
N GLU A 258 5.82 9.44 17.30
CA GLU A 258 4.99 8.31 17.70
C GLU A 258 5.87 7.14 18.14
N LYS A 259 6.97 6.87 17.44
CA LYS A 259 7.97 5.87 17.86
C LYS A 259 8.50 6.20 19.26
N ALA A 260 8.90 7.44 19.51
CA ALA A 260 9.41 7.86 20.82
C ALA A 260 8.36 7.67 21.92
N THR A 261 7.10 8.00 21.63
CA THR A 261 5.97 7.82 22.57
C THR A 261 5.73 6.35 22.91
N ILE A 262 5.70 5.47 21.90
CA ILE A 262 5.53 4.02 22.09
C ILE A 262 6.68 3.46 22.95
N ILE A 263 7.92 3.86 22.66
CA ILE A 263 9.09 3.42 23.42
C ILE A 263 8.97 3.88 24.87
N GLN A 264 8.63 5.15 25.12
CA GLN A 264 8.45 5.67 26.48
C GLN A 264 7.36 4.91 27.25
N GLN A 265 6.24 4.60 26.61
CA GLN A 265 5.17 3.80 27.22
C GLN A 265 5.64 2.39 27.56
N LYS A 266 6.38 1.72 26.66
CA LYS A 266 6.93 0.38 26.91
C LYS A 266 8.00 0.40 28.01
N VAL A 267 8.86 1.42 28.04
CA VAL A 267 9.84 1.62 29.12
C VAL A 267 9.15 1.83 30.46
N ALA A 268 8.14 2.70 30.52
CA ALA A 268 7.39 2.95 31.75
C ALA A 268 6.65 1.70 32.25
N ALA A 269 6.06 0.91 31.34
CA ALA A 269 5.44 -0.37 31.67
C ALA A 269 6.47 -1.39 32.18
N TYR A 270 7.60 -1.51 31.50
CA TYR A 270 8.68 -2.42 31.91
C TYR A 270 9.24 -2.07 33.30
N LEU A 271 9.48 -0.79 33.58
CA LEU A 271 9.97 -0.33 34.88
C LEU A 271 8.96 -0.55 36.02
N ARG A 272 7.66 -0.49 35.73
CA ARG A 272 6.61 -0.78 36.73
C ARG A 272 6.70 -2.20 37.26
N ASP A 273 6.97 -3.16 36.37
CA ASP A 273 7.00 -4.58 36.71
C ASP A 273 8.43 -5.09 37.00
N PHE A 274 9.40 -4.18 37.01
CA PHE A 274 10.80 -4.51 37.19
C PHE A 274 11.09 -5.08 38.60
N ILE A 275 12.05 -6.01 38.68
CA ILE A 275 12.33 -6.75 39.92
C ILE A 275 12.84 -5.86 41.07
N ILE A 276 13.41 -4.69 40.78
CA ILE A 276 13.85 -3.73 41.80
C ILE A 276 12.86 -2.57 41.83
N GLN A 277 12.27 -2.30 42.99
CA GLN A 277 11.31 -1.21 43.19
C GLN A 277 11.82 -0.20 44.21
N ILE A 278 11.20 0.99 44.22
CA ILE A 278 11.53 2.05 45.19
C ILE A 278 11.32 1.51 46.62
N GLY A 279 12.30 1.75 47.48
CA GLY A 279 12.29 1.29 48.87
C GLY A 279 12.84 -0.12 49.10
N ASP A 280 13.07 -0.91 48.04
CA ASP A 280 13.75 -2.20 48.14
C ASP A 280 15.19 -2.00 48.65
N LEU A 281 15.74 -3.02 49.32
CA LEU A 281 17.15 -3.07 49.67
C LEU A 281 17.90 -3.87 48.60
N ILE A 282 18.99 -3.32 48.10
CA ILE A 282 19.86 -3.99 47.14
C ILE A 282 21.25 -4.19 47.74
N GLU A 283 21.87 -5.30 47.38
CA GLU A 283 23.27 -5.56 47.65
C GLU A 283 24.09 -5.33 46.38
N LEU A 284 25.11 -4.49 46.49
CA LEU A 284 26.05 -4.25 45.40
C LEU A 284 27.10 -5.37 45.33
N ASN A 285 27.79 -5.49 44.19
CA ASN A 285 28.86 -6.49 44.01
C ASN A 285 30.03 -6.33 45.00
N ASP A 286 30.19 -5.15 45.61
CA ASP A 286 31.16 -4.88 46.68
C ASP A 286 30.61 -5.12 48.10
N ASN A 287 29.48 -5.84 48.21
CA ASN A 287 28.79 -6.21 49.45
C ASN A 287 28.23 -5.03 50.27
N ARG A 288 28.11 -3.83 49.67
CA ARG A 288 27.37 -2.73 50.30
C ARG A 288 25.88 -2.96 50.16
N VAL A 289 25.14 -2.77 51.26
CA VAL A 289 23.67 -2.82 51.28
C VAL A 289 23.14 -1.40 51.29
N VAL A 290 22.27 -1.11 50.33
CA VAL A 290 21.77 0.24 50.07
C VAL A 290 20.28 0.19 49.79
N GLN A 291 19.55 1.28 50.04
CA GLN A 291 18.13 1.36 49.76
C GLN A 291 17.87 2.11 48.45
N VAL A 292 16.97 1.57 47.65
CA VAL A 292 16.58 2.15 46.35
C VAL A 292 15.73 3.39 46.55
N VAL A 293 16.13 4.48 45.90
CA VAL A 293 15.44 5.77 45.86
C VAL A 293 14.67 5.93 44.56
N SER A 294 15.29 5.56 43.42
CA SER A 294 14.63 5.57 42.12
C SER A 294 15.24 4.55 41.17
N VAL A 295 14.46 4.14 40.16
CA VAL A 295 14.91 3.27 39.07
C VAL A 295 14.55 3.95 37.76
N ASN A 296 15.56 4.18 36.92
CA ASN A 296 15.42 4.87 35.64
C ASN A 296 16.11 4.06 34.53
N MET A 297 15.80 4.39 33.28
CA MET A 297 16.44 3.82 32.10
C MET A 297 17.06 4.94 31.26
N ASP A 298 18.26 4.73 30.75
CA ASP A 298 18.94 5.71 29.88
C ASP A 298 18.55 5.54 28.39
N ALA A 299 19.15 6.39 27.53
CA ALA A 299 18.92 6.36 26.09
C ALA A 299 19.44 5.07 25.40
N ALA A 300 20.34 4.33 26.04
CA ALA A 300 20.83 3.03 25.58
C ALA A 300 20.00 1.86 26.15
N TYR A 301 18.87 2.17 26.79
CA TYR A 301 17.98 1.21 27.45
C TYR A 301 18.63 0.43 28.60
N LEU A 302 19.68 1.00 29.21
CA LEU A 302 20.32 0.44 30.39
C LEU A 302 19.63 0.94 31.66
N ILE A 303 19.42 0.01 32.60
CA ILE A 303 18.76 0.31 33.87
C ILE A 303 19.77 0.88 34.86
N HIS A 304 19.43 2.03 35.42
CA HIS A 304 20.18 2.74 36.44
C HIS A 304 19.35 2.85 37.71
N VAL A 305 19.96 2.46 38.84
CA VAL A 305 19.33 2.50 40.15
C VAL A 305 20.01 3.57 40.98
N THR A 306 19.22 4.55 41.42
CA THR A 306 19.65 5.55 42.40
C THR A 306 19.34 5.04 43.78
N TYR A 307 20.32 5.07 44.69
CA TYR A 307 20.21 4.55 46.04
C TYR A 307 20.78 5.49 47.09
N SER A 308 20.35 5.31 48.33
CA SER A 308 20.97 5.88 49.54
C SER A 308 21.65 4.78 50.34
N ILE A 309 22.82 5.09 50.91
CA ILE A 309 23.56 4.14 51.75
C ILE A 309 22.81 3.94 53.07
N LEU A 310 22.70 2.69 53.52
CA LEU A 310 22.18 2.37 54.85
C LEU A 310 23.28 2.57 55.90
N LYS A 311 23.03 3.41 56.91
CA LYS A 311 23.90 3.62 58.06
C LYS A 311 23.91 2.37 58.96
N SER A 312 24.84 2.33 59.93
CA SER A 312 25.00 1.19 60.85
C SER A 312 23.75 0.87 61.66
N ASP A 313 22.94 1.88 61.95
CA ASP A 313 21.66 1.85 62.68
C ASP A 313 20.44 1.67 61.76
N LEU A 314 20.67 1.33 60.48
CA LEU A 314 19.66 1.13 59.43
C LEU A 314 18.92 2.41 59.01
N GLN A 315 19.39 3.59 59.42
CA GLN A 315 18.89 4.86 58.90
C GLN A 315 19.45 5.15 57.51
N LEU A 316 18.75 5.98 56.73
CA LEU A 316 19.22 6.39 55.42
C LEU A 316 20.30 7.47 55.52
N GLY A 317 21.30 7.35 54.63
CA GLY A 317 22.23 8.43 54.32
C GLY A 317 21.57 9.50 53.47
N ASP A 318 22.02 10.76 53.66
CA ASP A 318 21.48 11.92 52.96
C ASP A 318 21.93 12.01 51.50
N ARG A 319 23.05 11.34 51.16
CA ARG A 319 23.61 11.34 49.81
C ARG A 319 23.08 10.17 49.00
N THR A 320 22.60 10.47 47.80
CA THR A 320 22.24 9.48 46.79
C THR A 320 23.39 9.21 45.84
N ARG A 321 23.44 8.00 45.27
CA ARG A 321 24.35 7.61 44.19
C ARG A 321 23.62 6.76 43.17
N THR A 322 24.07 6.79 41.93
CA THR A 322 23.47 6.01 40.84
C THR A 322 24.46 4.95 40.36
N VAL A 323 23.96 3.73 40.14
CA VAL A 323 24.74 2.62 39.56
C VAL A 323 23.93 1.92 38.48
N ASN A 324 24.64 1.36 37.51
CA ASN A 324 24.05 0.44 36.55
C ASN A 324 23.64 -0.87 37.25
N ILE A 325 22.56 -1.50 36.77
CA ILE A 325 22.08 -2.80 37.24
C ILE A 325 23.17 -3.88 37.29
N SER A 326 24.19 -3.80 36.42
CA SER A 326 25.31 -4.74 36.38
C SER A 326 26.09 -4.83 37.69
N TYR A 327 26.07 -3.78 38.50
CA TYR A 327 26.72 -3.68 39.81
C TYR A 327 25.87 -4.21 40.97
N ILE A 328 24.65 -4.68 40.71
CA ILE A 328 23.71 -5.17 41.71
C ILE A 328 23.72 -6.70 41.70
N SER A 329 23.95 -7.30 42.86
CA SER A 329 24.04 -8.76 43.03
C SER A 329 22.69 -9.37 43.40
N SER A 330 21.98 -8.75 44.35
CA SER A 330 20.74 -9.25 44.89
C SER A 330 19.83 -8.15 45.42
N VAL A 331 18.55 -8.47 45.56
CA VAL A 331 17.49 -7.58 46.03
C VAL A 331 16.69 -8.25 47.14
N LEU A 332 16.29 -7.46 48.14
CA LEU A 332 15.36 -7.81 49.20
C LEU A 332 14.19 -6.83 49.15
N LYS A 333 12.97 -7.34 49.25
CA LYS A 333 11.78 -6.51 49.07
C LYS A 333 11.56 -5.56 50.24
N ALA A 334 11.02 -4.39 49.93
CA ALA A 334 10.71 -3.36 50.92
C ALA A 334 9.79 -3.89 52.04
N ALA A 335 8.88 -4.81 51.71
CA ALA A 335 8.01 -5.48 52.68
C ALA A 335 8.83 -6.32 53.68
N ASP A 336 9.76 -7.16 53.20
CA ASP A 336 10.64 -7.95 54.06
C ASP A 336 11.49 -7.06 54.96
N PHE A 337 12.01 -5.95 54.42
CA PHE A 337 12.78 -5.00 55.22
C PHE A 337 11.94 -4.35 56.34
N LYS A 338 10.69 -3.98 56.05
CA LYS A 338 9.76 -3.46 57.07
C LYS A 338 9.43 -4.52 58.13
N GLU A 339 9.20 -5.76 57.73
CA GLU A 339 9.01 -6.89 58.64
C GLU A 339 10.22 -7.05 59.57
N TYR A 340 11.44 -7.00 59.03
CA TYR A 340 12.66 -7.07 59.81
C TYR A 340 12.73 -5.95 60.86
N LEU A 341 12.46 -4.70 60.46
CA LEU A 341 12.48 -3.55 61.35
C LEU A 341 11.41 -3.61 62.46
N HIS A 342 10.30 -4.30 62.20
CA HIS A 342 9.22 -4.51 63.18
C HIS A 342 9.58 -5.61 64.18
N ASN A 343 10.12 -6.73 63.69
CA ASN A 343 10.36 -7.93 64.49
C ASN A 343 11.67 -7.89 65.30
N ASN A 344 12.55 -6.92 65.05
CA ASN A 344 13.85 -6.84 65.71
C ASN A 344 14.01 -5.52 66.49
N SER A 345 14.21 -5.63 67.81
CA SER A 345 14.48 -4.49 68.69
C SER A 345 15.86 -3.87 68.46
N ILE A 346 16.85 -4.67 68.06
CA ILE A 346 18.23 -4.23 67.77
C ILE A 346 18.41 -4.02 66.27
N LYS A 347 18.52 -2.75 65.86
CA LYS A 347 18.70 -2.35 64.46
C LYS A 347 20.19 -2.17 64.15
N ARG A 348 20.83 -3.19 63.56
CA ARG A 348 22.23 -3.15 63.13
C ARG A 348 22.42 -3.73 61.73
N LEU A 349 23.22 -3.06 60.90
CA LEU A 349 23.50 -3.49 59.52
C LEU A 349 24.09 -4.90 59.43
N SER A 350 24.96 -5.28 60.36
CA SER A 350 25.56 -6.64 60.38
C SER A 350 24.54 -7.75 60.63
N LEU A 351 23.52 -7.48 61.46
CA LEU A 351 22.43 -8.43 61.73
C LEU A 351 21.49 -8.53 60.52
N LEU A 352 21.16 -7.39 59.91
CA LEU A 352 20.37 -7.34 58.69
C LEU A 352 21.04 -8.13 57.56
N LYS A 353 22.35 -7.95 57.33
CA LYS A 353 23.10 -8.68 56.31
C LYS A 353 22.97 -10.20 56.44
N ARG A 354 23.17 -10.74 57.65
CA ARG A 354 23.00 -12.19 57.92
C ARG A 354 21.57 -12.65 57.69
N TRP A 355 20.59 -11.82 58.06
CA TRP A 355 19.18 -12.13 57.87
C TRP A 355 18.78 -12.15 56.38
N MET A 356 19.34 -11.23 55.59
CA MET A 356 19.10 -11.12 54.15
C MET A 356 19.64 -12.32 53.36
N GLU A 357 20.68 -13.03 53.82
CA GLU A 357 21.31 -14.13 53.07
C GLU A 357 20.34 -15.21 52.59
N LYS A 358 19.29 -15.49 53.36
CA LYS A 358 18.27 -16.51 53.04
C LYS A 358 17.02 -15.96 52.35
N ARG A 359 16.87 -14.64 52.26
CA ARG A 359 15.65 -13.96 51.78
C ARG A 359 15.87 -13.09 50.54
N LYS A 360 17.13 -12.79 50.22
CA LYS A 360 17.47 -12.01 49.02
C LYS A 360 17.28 -12.83 47.75
N MET A 361 16.79 -12.18 46.72
CA MET A 361 16.64 -12.74 45.37
C MET A 361 17.80 -12.28 44.50
N LYS A 362 18.35 -13.18 43.69
CA LYS A 362 19.39 -12.82 42.72
C LYS A 362 18.76 -11.97 41.60
N VAL A 363 19.39 -10.85 41.26
CA VAL A 363 18.91 -9.99 40.17
C VAL A 363 19.32 -10.61 38.83
N VAL A 364 18.33 -10.90 37.98
CA VAL A 364 18.58 -11.35 36.61
C VAL A 364 18.80 -10.13 35.73
N LYS A 365 19.93 -10.10 35.03
CA LYS A 365 20.31 -9.02 34.11
C LYS A 365 19.68 -9.26 32.75
N GLN A 366 18.44 -8.83 32.58
CA GLN A 366 17.81 -8.82 31.25
C GLN A 366 17.98 -7.45 30.61
N GLN A 367 18.45 -7.43 29.37
CA GLN A 367 18.47 -6.22 28.56
C GLN A 367 17.05 -5.99 28.03
N PHE A 368 16.54 -4.78 28.20
CA PHE A 368 15.29 -4.38 27.57
C PHE A 368 15.56 -4.09 26.09
N ILE A 369 14.84 -4.78 25.20
CA ILE A 369 14.86 -4.52 23.77
C ILE A 369 13.47 -3.97 23.40
N PRO A 370 13.33 -2.67 23.10
CA PRO A 370 12.06 -2.13 22.69
C PRO A 370 11.68 -2.69 21.33
N ASP A 371 10.62 -3.50 21.28
CA ASP A 371 9.98 -3.86 20.03
C ASP A 371 9.05 -2.71 19.60
N VAL A 372 9.06 -2.33 18.33
CA VAL A 372 8.16 -1.31 17.75
C VAL A 372 7.20 -1.94 16.72
N ARG A 373 7.31 -3.26 16.51
CA ARG A 373 6.44 -4.01 15.59
C ARG A 373 5.00 -4.08 16.11
#